data_AF-A0A1J4S1T2-F1
#
_entry.id   AF-A0A1J4S1T2-F1
#
_cell.length_a   1.000
_cell.length_b   1.000
_cell.length_c   1.000
_cell.angle_alpha   90.00
_cell.angle_beta   90.00
_cell.angle_gamma   90.00
#
_symmetry.space_group_name_H-M   'P 1'
#
loop_
_entity.id
_entity.type
_entity.pdbx_description
1 polymer ?
#
loop_
_entity_poly.entity_id
_entity_poly.type
_entity_poly.pdbx_seq_one_letter_code
_entity_poly.pdbx_strand_id
1 'polypeptide(L)' 'MVEAVFDGNVFRPTSPLFLKPNTQVRITIEIVKKKRGKSRSFLDVLESAKLKGPRDFSENLDDYLYRGKPFDEG' A
#
# COMPACT_ATOMS: atom_id res chain seq x y z
N MET A 1 25.53 7.66 2.51
CA MET A 1 24.71 6.52 2.08
C MET A 1 23.34 7.08 1.69
N VAL A 2 22.88 6.84 0.47
CA VAL A 2 21.56 7.27 0.01
C VAL A 2 20.65 6.05 0.04
N GLU A 3 19.53 6.15 0.74
CA GLU A 3 18.51 5.11 0.71
C GLU A 3 17.61 5.31 -0.50
N ALA A 4 17.31 4.22 -1.20
CA ALA A 4 16.42 4.23 -2.34
C ALA A 4 15.57 2.97 -2.38
N VAL A 5 14.37 3.10 -2.93
CA VAL A 5 13.47 1.98 -3.20
C VAL A 5 13.49 1.71 -4.70
N PHE A 6 13.72 0.45 -5.06
CA PHE A 6 13.55 -0.01 -6.44
C PHE A 6 12.07 -0.28 -6.71
N ASP A 7 11.48 0.46 -7.66
CA ASP A 7 10.06 0.33 -8.02
C ASP A 7 9.79 -0.70 -9.13
N GLY A 8 10.82 -1.42 -9.57
CA GLY A 8 10.78 -2.35 -10.70
C GLY A 8 11.44 -1.79 -11.96
N ASN A 9 11.58 -0.46 -12.07
CA ASN A 9 12.19 0.20 -13.22
C ASN A 9 13.38 1.09 -12.80
N VAL A 10 13.23 1.87 -11.73
CA VAL A 10 14.21 2.87 -11.29
C VAL A 10 14.42 2.84 -9.78
N PHE A 11 15.60 3.27 -9.33
CA PHE A 11 15.87 3.53 -7.92
C PHE A 11 15.38 4.93 -7.55
N ARG A 12 14.37 5.01 -6.67
CA ARG A 12 13.84 6.27 -6.15
C ARG A 12 14.45 6.57 -4.79
N PRO A 13 15.21 7.67 -4.63
CA PRO A 13 15.70 8.10 -3.34
C PRO A 13 14.53 8.30 -2.36
N THR A 14 14.71 7.90 -1.09
CA THR A 14 13.71 8.15 -0.04
C THR A 14 13.67 9.63 0.39
N SER A 15 14.73 10.37 0.09
CA SER A 15 14.89 11.79 0.38
C SER A 15 15.37 12.57 -0.86
N PRO A 16 15.04 13.86 -1.00
CA PRO A 16 15.52 14.69 -2.11
C PRO A 16 17.04 14.70 -2.21
N LEU A 17 17.55 14.62 -3.45
CA LEU A 17 18.97 14.76 -3.75
C LEU A 17 19.23 16.12 -4.40
N PHE A 18 20.11 16.92 -3.79
CA PHE A 18 20.52 18.22 -4.31
C PHE A 18 21.75 18.08 -5.22
N LEU A 19 21.58 17.38 -6.33
CA LEU A 19 22.63 17.21 -7.35
C LEU A 19 22.35 18.08 -8.56
N LYS A 20 23.40 18.59 -9.20
CA LYS A 20 23.27 19.32 -10.46
C LYS A 20 22.89 18.34 -11.58
N PRO A 21 22.12 18.77 -12.59
CA PRO A 21 21.88 17.98 -13.80
C PRO A 21 23.19 17.47 -14.41
N ASN A 22 23.17 16.26 -14.99
CA ASN A 22 24.34 15.61 -15.62
C ASN A 22 25.53 15.33 -14.68
N THR A 23 25.29 15.26 -13.37
CA THR A 23 26.31 14.81 -12.42
C THR A 23 26.47 13.28 -12.54
N GLN A 24 27.64 12.82 -12.99
CA GLN A 24 27.96 11.39 -13.04
C GLN A 24 28.19 10.85 -11.62
N VAL A 25 27.48 9.78 -11.27
CA VAL A 25 27.56 9.16 -9.95
C VAL A 25 27.89 7.67 -10.08
N ARG A 26 28.61 7.14 -9.08
CA ARG A 26 28.81 5.69 -8.91
C ARG A 26 27.92 5.21 -7.77
N ILE A 27 27.13 4.18 -8.03
CA ILE A 27 26.18 3.63 -7.05
C ILE A 27 26.68 2.24 -6.62
N THR A 28 26.73 2.01 -5.30
CA THR A 28 26.92 0.68 -4.71
C THR A 28 25.58 0.24 -4.15
N ILE A 29 25.09 -0.92 -4.58
CA ILE A 29 23.80 -1.46 -4.16
C ILE A 29 24.01 -2.40 -2.98
N GLU A 30 23.36 -2.09 -1.87
CA GLU A 30 23.26 -2.98 -0.72
C GLU A 30 21.78 -3.35 -0.51
N ILE A 31 21.48 -4.65 -0.54
CA ILE A 31 20.11 -5.13 -0.35
C ILE A 31 19.80 -5.15 1.14
N VAL A 32 19.13 -4.10 1.61
CA VAL A 32 18.61 -4.04 2.98
C VAL A 32 17.39 -4.95 3.10
N LYS A 33 17.51 -6.06 3.83
CA LYS A 33 16.33 -6.85 4.24
C LYS A 33 15.47 -5.95 5.12
N LYS A 34 14.38 -5.40 4.55
CA LYS A 34 13.37 -4.69 5.33
C LYS A 34 12.98 -5.62 6.47
N LYS A 35 13.11 -5.16 7.72
CA LYS A 35 12.55 -5.89 8.86
C LYS A 35 11.08 -6.08 8.52
N ARG A 36 10.69 -7.29 8.14
CA ARG A 36 9.27 -7.64 8.03
C ARG A 36 8.74 -7.39 9.44
N GLY A 37 7.98 -6.31 9.60
CA GLY A 37 7.09 -6.23 10.76
C GLY A 37 6.29 -7.52 10.80
N LYS A 38 5.90 -7.99 11.99
CA LYS A 38 5.09 -9.21 12.11
C LYS A 38 3.99 -9.17 11.05
N SER A 39 3.98 -10.18 10.18
CA SER A 39 2.94 -10.31 9.17
C SER A 39 1.62 -10.39 9.91
N ARG A 40 0.79 -9.37 9.77
CA ARG A 40 -0.59 -9.42 10.25
C ARG A 40 -1.41 -10.13 9.20
N SER A 41 -2.29 -11.03 9.64
CA SER A 41 -3.28 -11.61 8.75
C SER A 41 -4.21 -10.51 8.22
N PHE A 42 -4.83 -10.73 7.07
CA PHE A 42 -5.84 -9.80 6.57
C PHE A 42 -6.99 -9.61 7.58
N LEU A 43 -7.36 -10.66 8.33
CA LEU A 43 -8.37 -10.58 9.38
C LEU A 43 -7.90 -9.75 10.58
N ASP A 44 -6.62 -9.82 10.96
CA ASP A 44 -6.06 -8.98 12.04
C ASP A 44 -6.14 -7.49 11.66
N VAL A 45 -5.96 -7.19 10.36
CA VAL A 45 -6.09 -5.82 9.84
C VAL A 45 -7.55 -5.37 9.90
N LEU A 46 -8.49 -6.20 9.45
CA LEU A 46 -9.93 -5.89 9.50
C LEU A 46 -10.44 -5.70 10.93
N GLU A 47 -10.03 -6.55 11.86
CA GLU A 47 -10.37 -6.43 13.28
C GLU A 47 -9.84 -5.10 13.85
N SER A 48 -8.58 -4.77 13.54
CA SER A 48 -7.96 -3.51 14.00
C SER A 48 -8.63 -2.25 13.44
N ALA A 49 -9.29 -2.35 12.29
CA ALA A 49 -9.98 -1.24 11.66
C ALA A 49 -11.27 -0.83 12.41
N LYS A 50 -11.74 -1.63 13.39
CA LYS A 50 -12.93 -1.34 14.20
C LYS A 50 -14.13 -0.92 13.35
N LEU A 51 -14.36 -1.64 12.26
CA LEU A 51 -15.41 -1.34 11.30
C LEU A 51 -16.75 -1.30 12.03
N LYS A 52 -17.43 -0.15 11.93
CA LYS A 52 -18.79 0.04 12.45
C LYS A 52 -19.75 -0.12 11.30
N GLY A 53 -20.78 -0.92 11.50
CA GLY A 53 -21.85 -1.14 10.54
C GLY A 53 -23.22 -1.08 11.22
N PRO A 54 -24.28 -0.78 10.45
CA PRO A 54 -25.66 -1.05 10.84
C PRO A 54 -25.87 -2.52 11.26
N ARG A 55 -26.88 -2.80 12.08
CA ARG A 55 -27.12 -4.19 12.57
C ARG A 55 -27.58 -5.15 11.47
N ASP A 56 -28.18 -4.59 10.42
CA ASP A 56 -28.75 -5.26 9.26
C ASP A 56 -27.77 -5.35 8.08
N PHE A 57 -26.47 -5.07 8.30
CA PHE A 57 -25.47 -5.01 7.23
C PHE A 57 -25.33 -6.32 6.45
N SER A 58 -25.43 -7.46 7.12
CA SER A 58 -25.40 -8.79 6.48
C SER A 58 -26.68 -9.11 5.71
N GLU A 59 -27.81 -8.52 6.11
CA GLU A 59 -29.12 -8.78 5.52
C GLU A 59 -29.35 -7.89 4.28
N ASN A 60 -28.79 -6.67 4.28
CA ASN A 60 -28.95 -5.67 3.21
C ASN A 60 -27.61 -5.38 2.50
N LEU A 61 -26.78 -6.40 2.30
CA LEU A 61 -25.42 -6.23 1.75
C LEU A 61 -25.42 -5.47 0.40
N ASP A 62 -26.32 -5.81 -0.50
CA ASP A 62 -26.41 -5.20 -1.83
C ASP A 62 -26.77 -3.71 -1.75
N ASP A 63 -27.66 -3.33 -0.83
CA ASP A 63 -28.04 -1.94 -0.62
C ASP A 63 -26.84 -1.11 -0.13
N TYR A 64 -25.99 -1.68 0.73
CA TYR A 64 -24.82 -0.99 1.25
C TYR A 64 -23.65 -0.95 0.26
N LEU A 65 -23.45 -2.02 -0.52
CA LEU A 65 -22.38 -2.09 -1.52
C LEU A 65 -22.70 -1.29 -2.79
N TYR A 66 -23.97 -1.33 -3.23
CA TYR A 66 -24.40 -0.77 -4.51
C TYR A 66 -25.35 0.42 -4.36
N ARG A 67 -25.60 0.88 -3.13
CA ARG A 67 -26.51 2.01 -2.83
C ARG A 67 -27.92 1.79 -3.38
N GLY A 68 -28.44 0.58 -3.21
CA GLY A 68 -29.77 0.19 -3.69
C GLY A 68 -29.88 0.07 -5.21
N LYS A 69 -28.75 -0.02 -5.93
CA LYS A 69 -28.77 -0.44 -7.34
C LYS A 69 -28.60 -1.95 -7.42
N PRO A 70 -29.42 -2.65 -8.22
CA PRO A 70 -29.20 -4.07 -8.45
C PRO A 70 -27.80 -4.28 -9.03
N PHE A 71 -27.17 -5.37 -8.62
CA PHE A 71 -25.92 -5.82 -9.23
C PHE A 71 -26.17 -6.07 -10.72
N ASP A 72 -25.49 -5.33 -11.57
CA ASP A 72 -25.63 -5.44 -13.03
C ASP A 72 -24.65 -6.52 -13.51
N GLU A 73 -25.17 -7.72 -13.75
CA GLU A 73 -24.44 -8.80 -14.42
C GLU A 73 -24.38 -8.48 -15.91
N GLY A 74 -23.44 -7.60 -16.29
CA GLY A 74 -23.17 -7.30 -17.71
C GLY A 74 -22.78 -8.53 -18.53
#